data_AF-A0A9E4LCG5-F1
#
_entry.id   AF-A0A9E4LCG5-F1
#
_cell.length_a   1.000
_cell.length_b   1.000
_cell.length_c   1.000
_cell.angle_alpha   90.00
_cell.angle_beta   90.00
_cell.angle_gamma   90.00
#
_symmetry.space_group_name_H-M   'P 1'
#
loop_
_entity.id
_entity.type
_entity.pdbx_description
1 polymer ?
#
loop_
_entity_poly.entity_id
_entity_poly.type
_entity_poly.pdbx_seq_one_letter_code
_entity_poly.pdbx_strand_id
1 'polypeptide(L)'
;MTRLVHNNPLDRAIVALASRAGTRAREVERFLRFSVVVVIGAVVDLGTLTMLQATLLPPTSDLRVQLATGAGFMVAVINNFLWNRYWTYPDSRSRSIRRQLAQFTLVNAVGLIVRTTLISVTYAILGSMLLPAALPLIRLMRPGYQPSYTAEAKVGTMAAWLIAVIIVMLWNFFVNRYWTYSDVGHGPRHRH
;
A
#
# COMPACT_ATOMS: atom_id res chain seq x y z
N MET A 1 19.26 14.41 23.75
CA MET A 1 18.21 13.43 24.12
C MET A 1 18.22 12.30 23.11
N THR A 2 18.57 11.12 23.59
CA THR A 2 18.90 9.88 22.91
C THR A 2 17.81 9.45 21.93
N ARG A 3 18.11 9.45 20.62
CA ARG A 3 17.33 8.67 19.65
C ARG A 3 17.44 7.22 20.12
N LEU A 4 16.37 6.64 20.64
CA LEU A 4 16.24 5.20 20.77
C LEU A 4 16.20 4.65 19.34
N VAL A 5 17.37 4.49 18.74
CA VAL A 5 17.58 3.72 17.52
C VAL A 5 17.07 2.33 17.86
N HIS A 6 15.85 2.01 17.44
CA HIS A 6 15.40 0.64 17.45
C HIS A 6 16.35 -0.07 16.48
N ASN A 7 17.26 -0.87 17.03
CA ASN A 7 18.28 -1.62 16.30
C ASN A 7 17.63 -2.83 15.62
N ASN A 8 16.61 -2.63 14.79
CA ASN A 8 16.09 -3.68 13.93
C ASN A 8 16.98 -3.79 12.68
N PRO A 9 17.38 -5.00 12.24
CA PRO A 9 18.11 -5.18 10.97
C PRO A 9 17.45 -4.47 9.77
N LEU A 10 16.12 -4.38 9.73
CA LEU A 10 15.39 -3.65 8.68
C LEU A 10 15.71 -2.15 8.66
N ASP A 11 15.85 -1.52 9.83
CA ASP A 11 16.17 -0.09 9.92
C ASP A 11 17.55 0.21 9.35
N ARG A 12 18.53 -0.69 9.56
CA ARG A 12 19.88 -0.53 8.99
C ARG A 12 19.85 -0.55 7.46
N ALA A 13 19.13 -1.52 6.88
CA ALA A 13 18.99 -1.64 5.42
C ALA A 13 18.27 -0.42 4.83
N ILE A 14 17.16 0.01 5.46
CA ILE A 14 16.38 1.17 5.01
C ILE A 14 17.23 2.45 5.05
N VAL A 15 17.94 2.70 6.15
CA VAL A 15 18.79 3.90 6.28
C VAL A 15 19.95 3.86 5.29
N ALA A 16 20.56 2.70 5.06
CA ALA A 16 21.64 2.54 4.07
C ALA A 16 21.18 2.75 2.62
N LEU A 17 19.94 2.36 2.29
CA LEU A 17 19.35 2.64 0.99
C LEU A 17 18.95 4.11 0.87
N ALA A 18 18.35 4.68 1.91
CA ALA A 18 17.89 6.06 1.93
C ALA A 18 19.03 7.08 1.87
N SER A 19 20.18 6.79 2.50
CA SER A 19 21.35 7.67 2.48
C SER A 19 21.90 7.93 1.07
N ARG A 20 21.64 7.03 0.12
CA ARG A 20 21.99 7.20 -1.31
C ARG A 20 21.25 8.36 -1.99
N ALA A 21 20.13 8.82 -1.41
CA ALA A 21 19.33 9.92 -1.94
C ALA A 21 19.81 11.32 -1.49
N GLY A 22 20.96 11.41 -0.81
CA GLY A 22 21.59 12.68 -0.42
C GLY A 22 20.67 13.56 0.42
N THR A 23 20.34 14.75 -0.08
CA THR A 23 19.51 15.74 0.62
C THR A 23 18.07 15.25 0.91
N ARG A 24 17.58 14.24 0.17
CA ARG A 24 16.24 13.67 0.35
C ARG A 24 16.21 12.41 1.23
N ALA A 25 17.34 12.01 1.81
CA ALA A 25 17.46 10.74 2.54
C ALA A 25 16.37 10.53 3.59
N ARG A 26 15.98 11.57 4.35
CA ARG A 26 14.92 11.45 5.37
C ARG A 26 13.55 11.13 4.80
N GLU A 27 13.18 11.70 3.65
CA GLU A 27 11.88 11.42 3.03
C GLU A 27 11.90 10.04 2.36
N VAL A 28 13.02 9.63 1.78
CA VAL A 28 13.19 8.26 1.26
C VAL A 28 13.12 7.23 2.38
N GLU A 29 13.75 7.47 3.53
CA GLU A 29 13.65 6.60 4.71
C GLU A 29 12.19 6.41 5.15
N ARG A 30 11.42 7.50 5.24
CA ARG A 30 9.99 7.44 5.58
C ARG A 30 9.17 6.71 4.53
N PHE A 31 9.45 6.95 3.25
CA PHE A 31 8.77 6.26 2.16
C PHE A 31 9.03 4.75 2.18
N LEU A 32 10.28 4.34 2.43
CA LEU A 32 10.65 2.93 2.54
C LEU A 32 9.98 2.28 3.75
N ARG A 33 10.03 2.91 4.94
CA ARG A 33 9.28 2.42 6.12
C ARG A 33 7.79 2.31 5.84
N PHE A 34 7.18 3.35 5.27
CA PHE A 34 5.78 3.35 4.89
C PHE A 34 5.45 2.19 3.94
N SER A 35 6.28 1.95 2.93
CA SER A 35 6.10 0.86 1.97
C SER A 35 6.18 -0.51 2.65
N VAL A 36 7.13 -0.71 3.58
CA VAL A 36 7.22 -1.94 4.38
C VAL A 36 5.94 -2.13 5.21
N VAL A 37 5.44 -1.08 5.86
CA VAL A 37 4.19 -1.14 6.63
C VAL A 37 3.02 -1.55 5.74
N VAL A 38 2.89 -0.97 4.55
CA VAL A 38 1.83 -1.32 3.60
C VAL A 38 1.90 -2.80 3.20
N VAL A 39 3.09 -3.33 2.90
CA VAL A 39 3.27 -4.74 2.54
C VAL A 39 2.89 -5.65 3.71
N ILE A 40 3.32 -5.33 4.93
CA ILE A 40 2.95 -6.09 6.13
C ILE A 40 1.43 -6.05 6.34
N GLY A 41 0.81 -4.89 6.16
CA GLY A 41 -0.65 -4.74 6.21
C GLY A 41 -1.38 -5.64 5.24
N ALA A 42 -0.90 -5.79 4.01
CA ALA A 42 -1.49 -6.68 3.02
C ALA A 42 -1.40 -8.17 3.45
N VAL A 43 -0.28 -8.57 4.07
CA VAL A 43 -0.13 -9.92 4.63
C VAL A 43 -1.09 -10.13 5.81
N VAL A 44 -1.22 -9.14 6.69
CA VAL A 44 -2.16 -9.18 7.83
C VAL A 44 -3.61 -9.26 7.35
N ASP A 45 -3.98 -8.50 6.32
CA ASP A 45 -5.31 -8.54 5.71
C ASP A 45 -5.63 -9.95 5.20
N LEU A 46 -4.78 -10.47 4.30
CA LEU A 46 -4.96 -11.81 3.72
C LEU A 46 -4.97 -12.89 4.78
N GLY A 47 -4.05 -12.84 5.75
CA GLY A 47 -3.99 -13.80 6.86
C GLY A 47 -5.25 -13.78 7.71
N THR A 48 -5.76 -12.59 8.05
CA THR A 48 -7.00 -12.43 8.83
C THR A 48 -8.20 -12.94 8.05
N LEU A 49 -8.32 -12.58 6.77
CA LEU A 49 -9.37 -13.06 5.88
C LEU A 49 -9.39 -14.58 5.79
N THR A 50 -8.24 -15.20 5.50
CA THR A 50 -8.12 -16.65 5.40
C THR A 50 -8.43 -17.34 6.72
N MET A 51 -7.94 -16.81 7.86
CA MET A 51 -8.21 -17.38 9.17
C MET A 51 -9.70 -17.32 9.52
N LEU A 52 -10.37 -16.20 9.26
CA LEU A 52 -11.81 -16.05 9.51
C LEU A 52 -12.62 -16.98 8.61
N GLN A 53 -12.28 -17.09 7.32
CA GLN A 53 -12.95 -18.01 6.41
C GLN A 53 -12.75 -19.47 6.78
N ALA A 54 -11.60 -19.84 7.35
CA ALA A 54 -11.34 -21.19 7.81
C ALA A 54 -12.03 -21.55 9.14
N THR A 55 -12.49 -20.56 9.92
CA THR A 55 -12.97 -20.78 11.30
C THR A 55 -14.37 -20.21 11.53
N LEU A 56 -14.47 -18.90 11.75
CA LEU A 56 -15.68 -18.22 12.26
C LEU A 56 -16.67 -17.83 11.16
N LEU A 57 -16.18 -17.55 9.95
CA LEU A 57 -16.95 -17.03 8.82
C LEU A 57 -16.69 -17.82 7.53
N PRO A 58 -17.00 -19.14 7.48
CA PRO A 58 -16.92 -19.91 6.26
C PRO A 58 -17.65 -19.21 5.10
N PRO A 59 -17.09 -19.19 3.88
CA PRO A 59 -17.62 -18.46 2.73
C PRO A 59 -18.86 -19.15 2.12
N THR A 60 -19.88 -19.39 2.95
CA THR A 60 -21.15 -20.06 2.58
C THR A 60 -22.24 -19.07 2.18
N SER A 61 -22.03 -17.77 2.39
CA SER A 61 -22.94 -16.70 1.96
C SER A 61 -22.18 -15.40 1.71
N ASP A 62 -22.73 -14.55 0.84
CA ASP A 62 -22.13 -13.25 0.50
C ASP A 62 -21.91 -12.37 1.72
N LEU A 63 -22.85 -12.39 2.67
CA LEU A 63 -22.73 -11.63 3.92
C LEU A 63 -21.49 -12.07 4.72
N ARG A 64 -21.21 -13.37 4.83
CA ARG A 64 -20.03 -13.87 5.56
C ARG A 64 -18.74 -13.49 4.87
N VAL A 65 -18.70 -13.55 3.54
CA VAL A 65 -17.54 -13.13 2.74
C VAL A 65 -17.27 -11.63 2.95
N GLN A 66 -18.32 -10.80 2.89
CA GLN A 66 -18.20 -9.36 3.11
C GLN A 66 -17.75 -9.03 4.53
N LEU A 67 -18.30 -9.70 5.54
CA LEU A 67 -17.88 -9.51 6.94
C LEU A 67 -16.42 -9.92 7.17
N ALA A 68 -15.99 -11.07 6.65
CA ALA A 68 -14.60 -11.53 6.78
C ALA A 68 -13.62 -10.58 6.06
N THR A 69 -13.98 -10.12 4.86
CA THR A 69 -13.20 -9.16 4.06
C THR A 69 -13.11 -7.82 4.77
N GLY A 70 -14.23 -7.30 5.28
CA GLY A 70 -14.28 -6.05 6.03
C GLY A 70 -13.45 -6.12 7.32
N ALA A 71 -13.51 -7.24 8.05
CA ALA A 71 -12.72 -7.46 9.25
C ALA A 71 -11.22 -7.50 8.95
N GLY A 72 -10.78 -8.24 7.93
CA GLY A 72 -9.38 -8.27 7.49
C GLY A 72 -8.86 -6.87 7.14
N PHE A 73 -9.63 -6.13 6.35
CA PHE A 73 -9.31 -4.75 5.98
C PHE A 73 -9.17 -3.84 7.21
N MET A 74 -10.09 -3.91 8.17
CA MET A 74 -10.05 -3.09 9.37
C MET A 74 -8.84 -3.41 10.25
N VAL A 75 -8.51 -4.70 10.43
CA VAL A 75 -7.31 -5.13 11.16
C VAL A 75 -6.04 -4.61 10.47
N ALA A 76 -5.97 -4.70 9.14
CA ALA A 76 -4.85 -4.19 8.36
C ALA A 76 -4.71 -2.66 8.45
N VAL A 77 -5.81 -1.89 8.38
CA VAL A 77 -5.81 -0.44 8.55
C VAL A 77 -5.29 -0.05 9.93
N ILE A 78 -5.75 -0.72 10.99
CA ILE A 78 -5.29 -0.46 12.37
C ILE A 78 -3.81 -0.81 12.50
N ASN A 79 -3.38 -1.97 12.02
CA ASN A 79 -1.97 -2.36 12.01
C ASN A 79 -1.10 -1.32 11.30
N ASN A 80 -1.50 -0.91 10.10
CA ASN A 80 -0.78 0.07 9.30
C ASN A 80 -0.71 1.43 10.00
N PHE A 81 -1.80 1.86 10.63
CA PHE A 81 -1.83 3.10 11.39
C PHE A 81 -0.86 3.06 12.58
N LEU A 82 -0.90 1.98 13.37
CA LEU A 82 -0.04 1.83 14.55
C LEU A 82 1.43 1.83 14.15
N TRP A 83 1.82 1.03 13.15
CA TRP A 83 3.20 1.00 12.68
C TRP A 83 3.64 2.33 12.09
N ASN A 84 2.78 3.01 11.33
CA ASN A 84 3.12 4.34 10.82
C ASN A 84 3.29 5.37 11.94
N ARG A 85 2.46 5.33 12.99
CA ARG A 85 2.57 6.27 14.12
C ARG A 85 3.78 5.98 15.02
N TYR A 86 4.15 4.73 15.22
CA TYR A 86 5.22 4.35 16.16
C TYR A 86 6.59 4.15 15.50
N TRP A 87 6.64 3.82 14.22
CA TRP A 87 7.88 3.50 13.51
C TRP A 87 8.16 4.41 12.31
N THR A 88 7.18 4.67 11.42
CA THR A 88 7.41 5.59 10.28
C THR A 88 7.51 7.04 10.72
N TYR A 89 6.64 7.48 11.62
CA TYR A 89 6.48 8.85 12.09
C TYR A 89 6.47 8.94 13.64
N PRO A 90 7.51 8.44 14.34
CA PRO A 90 7.52 8.44 15.80
C PRO A 90 7.41 9.84 16.43
N ASP A 91 7.80 10.88 15.69
CA ASP A 91 7.74 12.28 16.11
C ASP A 91 6.32 12.86 16.04
N SER A 92 5.38 12.22 15.34
CA SER A 92 4.00 12.72 15.15
C SER A 92 3.07 12.38 16.33
N ARG A 93 3.61 11.89 17.45
CA ARG A 93 2.83 11.38 18.59
C ARG A 93 2.23 12.49 19.46
N SER A 94 2.61 13.74 19.23
CA SER A 94 2.10 14.90 19.96
C SER A 94 0.60 15.16 19.74
N ARG A 95 0.06 14.72 18.60
CA ARG A 95 -1.37 14.87 18.25
C ARG A 95 -2.22 13.70 18.71
N SER A 96 -3.51 14.01 18.88
CA SER A 96 -4.57 13.04 19.20
C SER A 96 -4.55 11.83 18.25
N ILE A 97 -4.51 10.65 18.84
CA ILE A 97 -4.54 9.37 18.12
C ILE A 97 -5.82 9.21 17.30
N ARG A 98 -6.97 9.65 17.85
CA ARG A 98 -8.28 9.52 17.19
C ARG A 98 -8.34 10.35 15.91
N ARG A 99 -7.82 11.58 15.95
CA ARG A 99 -7.76 12.47 14.78
C ARG A 99 -6.88 11.88 13.69
N GLN A 100 -5.69 11.41 14.04
CA GLN A 100 -4.79 10.82 13.05
C GLN A 100 -5.34 9.51 12.48
N LEU A 101 -5.99 8.68 13.28
CA LEU A 101 -6.64 7.46 12.80
C LEU A 101 -7.76 7.82 11.80
N ALA A 102 -8.63 8.77 12.13
CA ALA A 102 -9.68 9.22 11.22
C ALA A 102 -9.12 9.78 9.90
N GLN A 103 -8.08 10.60 9.96
CA GLN A 103 -7.39 11.12 8.77
C GLN A 103 -6.76 9.98 7.95
N PHE A 104 -6.02 9.08 8.60
CA PHE A 104 -5.38 7.94 7.93
C PHE A 104 -6.41 7.05 7.24
N THR A 105 -7.51 6.69 7.92
CA THR A 105 -8.60 5.90 7.34
C THR A 105 -9.25 6.62 6.17
N LEU A 106 -9.51 7.93 6.27
CA LEU A 106 -10.07 8.71 5.16
C LEU A 106 -9.13 8.74 3.95
N VAL A 107 -7.83 8.94 4.15
CA VAL A 107 -6.83 8.91 3.08
C VAL A 107 -6.83 7.55 2.36
N ASN A 108 -6.84 6.45 3.12
CA ASN A 108 -6.89 5.11 2.54
C ASN A 108 -8.21 4.83 1.80
N ALA A 109 -9.35 5.30 2.32
CA ALA A 109 -10.65 5.16 1.66
C ALA A 109 -10.69 5.93 0.33
N VAL A 110 -10.18 7.16 0.29
CA VAL A 110 -10.03 7.94 -0.95
C VAL A 110 -9.08 7.23 -1.92
N GLY A 111 -7.95 6.72 -1.41
CA GLY A 111 -7.01 5.93 -2.21
C GLY A 111 -7.66 4.71 -2.85
N LEU A 112 -8.54 4.01 -2.14
CA LEU A 112 -9.30 2.87 -2.67
C LEU A 112 -10.27 3.28 -3.79
N ILE A 113 -10.95 4.41 -3.64
CA ILE A 113 -11.84 4.95 -4.69
C ILE A 113 -11.02 5.30 -5.94
N VAL A 114 -9.92 6.05 -5.77
CA VAL A 114 -9.02 6.43 -6.87
C VAL A 114 -8.48 5.18 -7.57
N ARG A 115 -8.04 4.16 -6.82
CA ARG A 115 -7.56 2.89 -7.37
C ARG A 115 -8.60 2.23 -8.26
N THR A 116 -9.81 2.05 -7.72
CA THR A 116 -10.89 1.33 -8.41
C THR A 116 -11.34 2.07 -9.66
N THR A 117 -11.47 3.39 -9.57
CA THR A 117 -11.78 4.24 -10.73
C THR A 117 -10.71 4.16 -11.80
N LEU A 118 -9.42 4.28 -11.43
CA LEU A 118 -8.30 4.17 -12.38
C LEU A 118 -8.31 2.83 -13.10
N ILE A 119 -8.51 1.72 -12.37
CA ILE A 119 -8.58 0.39 -12.99
C ILE A 119 -9.75 0.33 -13.98
N SER A 120 -10.94 0.73 -13.53
CA SER A 120 -12.18 0.68 -14.33
C SER A 120 -12.08 1.43 -15.65
N VAL A 121 -11.41 2.60 -15.67
CA VAL A 121 -11.29 3.42 -16.89
C VAL A 121 -10.11 3.06 -17.77
N THR A 122 -9.05 2.44 -17.24
CA THR A 122 -7.80 2.20 -18.00
C THR A 122 -7.60 0.78 -18.47
N TYR A 123 -8.26 -0.23 -17.87
CA TYR A 123 -7.95 -1.64 -18.16
C TYR A 123 -8.13 -2.00 -19.64
N ALA A 124 -9.18 -1.50 -20.30
CA ALA A 124 -9.45 -1.83 -21.71
C ALA A 124 -8.36 -1.27 -22.65
N ILE A 125 -7.93 -0.03 -22.42
CA ILE A 125 -6.87 0.62 -23.20
C ILE A 125 -5.55 -0.12 -23.00
N LEU A 126 -5.19 -0.41 -21.75
CA LEU A 126 -3.95 -1.13 -21.45
C LEU A 126 -3.97 -2.55 -21.99
N GLY A 127 -5.11 -3.24 -21.95
CA GLY A 127 -5.26 -4.60 -22.47
C GLY A 127 -5.03 -4.70 -23.97
N SER A 128 -5.69 -3.83 -24.74
CA SER A 128 -5.54 -3.76 -26.19
C SER A 128 -4.13 -3.35 -26.63
N MET A 129 -3.45 -2.50 -25.85
CA MET A 129 -2.06 -2.10 -26.13
C MET A 129 -1.03 -3.19 -25.76
N LEU A 130 -1.21 -3.86 -24.62
CA LEU A 130 -0.19 -4.75 -24.07
C LEU A 130 -0.31 -6.20 -24.55
N LEU A 131 -1.54 -6.69 -24.84
CA LEU A 131 -1.72 -8.07 -25.27
C LEU A 131 -0.89 -8.38 -26.53
N PRO A 132 -0.91 -7.57 -27.61
CA PRO A 132 -0.11 -7.86 -28.82
C PRO A 132 1.39 -7.99 -28.52
N ALA A 133 1.92 -7.15 -27.62
CA ALA A 133 3.32 -7.22 -27.20
C ALA A 133 3.62 -8.48 -26.37
N ALA A 134 2.65 -9.00 -25.62
CA ALA A 134 2.79 -10.23 -24.83
C ALA A 134 2.57 -11.52 -25.65
N LEU A 135 1.93 -11.46 -26.83
CA LEU A 135 1.59 -12.64 -27.63
C LEU A 135 2.78 -13.54 -27.98
N PRO A 136 3.96 -13.03 -28.39
CA PRO A 136 5.10 -13.90 -28.68
C PRO A 136 5.48 -14.76 -27.48
N LEU A 137 5.52 -14.16 -26.29
CA LEU A 137 5.83 -14.86 -25.03
C LEU A 137 4.73 -15.85 -24.64
N ILE A 138 3.45 -15.47 -24.77
CA ILE A 138 2.32 -16.36 -24.46
C ILE A 138 2.33 -17.58 -25.38
N ARG A 139 2.62 -17.39 -26.67
CA ARG A 139 2.66 -18.49 -27.65
C ARG A 139 3.81 -19.46 -27.44
N LEU A 140 4.91 -19.04 -26.80
CA LEU A 140 5.96 -19.97 -26.36
C LEU A 140 5.43 -20.96 -25.31
N MET A 141 4.62 -20.47 -24.37
CA MET A 141 4.06 -21.29 -23.28
C MET A 141 2.80 -22.06 -23.71
N ARG A 142 2.01 -21.50 -24.63
CA ARG A 142 0.77 -22.09 -25.16
C ARG A 142 0.70 -21.94 -26.68
N PRO A 143 1.33 -22.85 -27.43
CA PRO A 143 1.27 -22.86 -28.89
C PRO A 143 -0.18 -22.91 -29.39
N GLY A 144 -0.52 -22.09 -30.39
CA GLY A 144 -1.89 -21.99 -30.91
C GLY A 144 -2.83 -21.08 -30.12
N TYR A 145 -2.34 -20.34 -29.12
CA TYR A 145 -3.14 -19.36 -28.40
C TYR A 145 -3.70 -18.28 -29.35
N GLN A 146 -5.03 -18.13 -29.34
CA GLN A 146 -5.76 -17.08 -30.03
C GLN A 146 -6.21 -15.99 -29.04
N PRO A 147 -5.95 -14.70 -29.33
CA PRO A 147 -6.42 -13.59 -28.52
C PRO A 147 -7.94 -13.60 -28.36
N SER A 148 -8.41 -13.31 -27.16
CA SER A 148 -9.83 -13.12 -26.86
C SER A 148 -10.02 -11.82 -26.08
N TYR A 149 -11.22 -11.23 -26.18
CA TYR A 149 -11.59 -10.05 -25.38
C TYR A 149 -11.34 -10.26 -23.87
N THR A 150 -11.63 -11.46 -23.37
CA THR A 150 -11.39 -11.82 -21.97
C THR A 150 -9.91 -11.82 -21.59
N ALA A 151 -9.01 -12.11 -22.53
CA ALA A 151 -7.58 -12.08 -22.26
C ALA A 151 -7.01 -10.67 -22.31
N GLU A 152 -7.47 -9.83 -23.23
CA GLU A 152 -7.17 -8.40 -23.23
C GLU A 152 -7.59 -7.78 -21.90
N ALA A 153 -8.83 -8.05 -21.46
CA ALA A 153 -9.34 -7.55 -20.18
C ALA A 153 -8.49 -8.02 -18.98
N LYS A 154 -8.02 -9.27 -18.98
CA LYS A 154 -7.14 -9.80 -17.91
C LYS A 154 -5.79 -9.09 -17.88
N VAL A 155 -5.09 -9.04 -19.02
CA VAL A 155 -3.78 -8.36 -19.13
C VAL A 155 -3.91 -6.89 -18.77
N GLY A 156 -4.93 -6.24 -19.31
CA GLY A 156 -5.26 -4.84 -19.03
C GLY A 156 -5.55 -4.58 -17.55
N THR A 157 -6.33 -5.44 -16.91
CA THR A 157 -6.65 -5.31 -15.47
C THR A 157 -5.40 -5.47 -14.62
N MET A 158 -4.51 -6.41 -14.93
CA MET A 158 -3.26 -6.60 -14.19
C MET A 158 -2.33 -5.39 -14.33
N ALA A 159 -2.19 -4.86 -15.54
CA ALA A 159 -1.38 -3.66 -15.79
C ALA A 159 -1.97 -2.42 -15.10
N ALA A 160 -3.28 -2.20 -15.24
CA ALA A 160 -3.98 -1.09 -14.60
C ALA A 160 -3.87 -1.18 -13.08
N TRP A 161 -3.99 -2.38 -12.52
CA TRP A 161 -3.86 -2.63 -11.09
C TRP A 161 -2.46 -2.26 -10.57
N LEU A 162 -1.40 -2.65 -11.28
CA LEU A 162 -0.02 -2.33 -10.90
C LEU A 162 0.21 -0.81 -10.88
N ILE A 163 -0.22 -0.13 -11.93
CA ILE A 163 -0.11 1.33 -12.05
C ILE A 163 -0.92 2.01 -10.94
N ALA A 164 -2.16 1.59 -10.73
CA ALA A 164 -3.04 2.17 -9.72
C ALA A 164 -2.48 1.97 -8.30
N VAL A 165 -1.91 0.81 -7.98
CA VAL A 165 -1.26 0.56 -6.68
C VAL A 165 -0.08 1.51 -6.46
N ILE A 166 0.77 1.73 -7.47
CA ILE A 166 1.91 2.66 -7.35
C ILE A 166 1.42 4.09 -7.13
N ILE A 167 0.47 4.55 -7.94
CA ILE A 167 -0.10 5.90 -7.82
C ILE A 167 -0.73 6.11 -6.44
N VAL A 168 -1.55 5.16 -5.99
CA VAL A 168 -2.26 5.26 -4.71
C VAL A 168 -1.31 5.13 -3.53
N MET A 169 -0.25 4.33 -3.64
CA MET A 169 0.80 4.27 -2.63
C MET A 169 1.51 5.62 -2.47
N LEU A 170 1.86 6.28 -3.58
CA LEU A 170 2.46 7.62 -3.55
C LEU A 170 1.49 8.66 -2.98
N TRP A 171 0.23 8.66 -3.41
CA TRP A 171 -0.83 9.49 -2.84
C TRP A 171 -0.95 9.28 -1.33
N ASN A 172 -1.10 8.04 -0.89
CA ASN A 172 -1.23 7.71 0.53
C ASN A 172 0.01 8.15 1.32
N PHE A 173 1.22 7.97 0.78
CA PHE A 173 2.44 8.42 1.42
C PHE A 173 2.45 9.95 1.59
N PHE A 174 2.28 10.70 0.52
CA PHE A 174 2.40 12.16 0.55
C PHE A 174 1.28 12.82 1.36
N VAL A 175 0.03 12.38 1.18
CA VAL A 175 -1.07 12.94 1.95
C VAL A 175 -0.93 12.62 3.43
N ASN A 176 -0.55 11.40 3.81
CA ASN A 176 -0.29 11.12 5.22
C ASN A 176 0.90 11.90 5.76
N ARG A 177 1.97 12.04 4.97
CA ARG A 177 3.17 12.79 5.33
C ARG A 177 2.90 14.27 5.61
N TYR A 178 2.09 14.92 4.78
CA TYR A 178 1.85 16.36 4.84
C TYR A 178 0.56 16.75 5.56
N TRP A 179 -0.40 15.84 5.72
CA TRP A 179 -1.67 16.10 6.40
C TRP A 179 -1.77 15.38 7.74
N THR A 180 -1.81 14.03 7.72
CA THR A 180 -1.99 13.19 8.91
C THR A 180 -0.87 13.38 9.94
N TYR A 181 0.37 13.42 9.47
CA TYR A 181 1.59 13.52 10.28
C TYR A 181 2.32 14.86 10.09
N SER A 182 1.55 15.93 9.86
CA SER A 182 2.05 17.29 9.61
C SER A 182 2.87 17.90 10.76
N ASP A 183 2.81 17.34 11.96
CA ASP A 183 3.55 17.80 13.14
C ASP A 183 5.02 17.36 13.15
N VAL A 184 5.44 16.51 12.20
CA VAL A 184 6.84 16.13 12.04
C VAL A 184 7.62 17.25 11.34
N GLY A 185 8.58 17.84 12.06
CA GLY A 185 9.34 19.01 11.63
C GLY A 185 10.04 18.87 10.27
N HIS A 186 10.08 19.97 9.52
CA HIS A 186 10.81 20.13 8.26
C HIS A 186 12.30 20.35 8.56
N GLY A 187 13.15 19.35 8.34
CA GLY A 187 14.62 19.56 8.40
C GLY A 187 15.18 19.86 9.81
N PRO A 188 16.52 19.95 9.95
CA PRO A 188 17.18 19.90 11.26
C PRO A 188 16.88 21.15 12.08
N ARG A 189 16.35 20.97 13.30
CA ARG A 189 16.46 21.99 14.33
C ARG A 189 17.92 22.03 14.78
N HIS A 190 18.71 22.93 14.19
CA HIS A 190 19.88 23.45 14.88
C HIS A 190 19.37 24.10 16.17
N ARG A 191 19.59 23.43 17.30
CA ARG A 191 19.50 24.05 18.61
C ARG A 191 20.93 24.02 19.16
N HIS A 192 21.55 25.20 19.11
CA HIS A 192 22.70 25.54 19.95
C HIS A 192 22.29 25.50 21.42
#